data_AF-A0AAD5LWT7-F1
#
_entry.id   AF-A0AAD5LWT7-F1
#
_cell.length_a   1.000
_cell.length_b   1.000
_cell.length_c   1.000
_cell.angle_alpha   90.00
_cell.angle_beta   90.00
_cell.angle_gamma   90.00
#
_symmetry.space_group_name_H-M   'P 1'
#
loop_
_entity.id
_entity.type
_entity.pdbx_description
1 polymer ?
#
loop_
_entity_poly.entity_id
_entity_poly.type
_entity_poly.pdbx_seq_one_letter_code
_entity_poly.pdbx_strand_id
1 'polypeptide(L)'
;MKFTVEGREQQLAVKFEQKYGDAFKSACDAMGKALEIIRSPDFIDRETWKVVSSIDHVTVHSKDINGLRCFAAKTNVDVPAYTLCEWHWNHLASVNDFKNTMKSSWTAQKLSDNIDLAHEYFYKNSNGNASNSAPRSFTLRISYDDDDGQN
;
A
#
# COMPACT_ATOMS: atom_id res chain seq x y z
N MET A 1 -15.46 1.67 -16.32
CA MET A 1 -15.88 0.95 -15.10
C MET A 1 -15.68 1.91 -13.94
N LYS A 2 -16.65 1.98 -13.02
CA LYS A 2 -16.64 2.93 -11.91
C LYS A 2 -16.89 2.19 -10.60
N PHE A 3 -16.13 2.54 -9.57
CA PHE A 3 -16.31 2.06 -8.20
C PHE A 3 -16.32 3.25 -7.25
N THR A 4 -17.07 3.17 -6.16
CA THR A 4 -17.01 4.16 -5.09
C THR A 4 -16.22 3.57 -3.93
N VAL A 5 -15.17 4.27 -3.50
CA VAL A 5 -14.39 3.92 -2.31
C VAL A 5 -14.52 5.08 -1.35
N GLU A 6 -15.19 4.86 -0.22
CA GLU A 6 -15.40 5.88 0.84
C GLU A 6 -15.87 7.23 0.27
N GLY A 7 -16.95 7.20 -0.52
CA GLY A 7 -17.57 8.38 -1.11
C GLY A 7 -16.85 8.97 -2.34
N ARG A 8 -15.64 8.51 -2.68
CA ARG A 8 -14.90 8.97 -3.88
C ARG A 8 -15.06 8.01 -5.04
N GLU A 9 -15.41 8.54 -6.22
CA GLU A 9 -15.52 7.76 -7.44
C GLU A 9 -14.13 7.48 -8.03
N GLN A 10 -13.83 6.19 -8.21
CA GLN A 10 -12.66 5.69 -8.90
C GLN A 10 -13.09 5.19 -10.28
N GLN A 11 -12.45 5.68 -11.33
CA GLN A 11 -12.79 5.34 -12.71
C GLN A 11 -11.64 4.67 -13.44
N LEU A 12 -11.93 3.52 -14.04
CA LEU A 12 -11.07 2.86 -15.01
C LEU A 12 -11.60 3.12 -16.43
N ALA A 13 -10.71 3.58 -17.31
CA ALA A 13 -11.04 3.83 -18.71
C ALA A 13 -11.38 2.53 -19.46
N VAL A 14 -12.33 2.61 -20.40
CA VAL A 14 -12.86 1.44 -21.15
C VAL A 14 -11.76 0.59 -21.79
N LYS A 15 -10.73 1.23 -22.34
CA LYS A 15 -9.58 0.56 -22.95
C LYS A 15 -8.80 -0.38 -22.01
N PHE A 16 -8.95 -0.22 -20.70
CA PHE A 16 -8.27 -1.00 -19.68
C PHE A 16 -9.18 -2.04 -19.00
N GLU A 17 -10.49 -1.97 -19.20
CA GLU A 17 -11.46 -2.81 -18.49
C GLU A 17 -11.26 -4.30 -18.77
N GLN A 18 -11.06 -4.68 -20.04
CA GLN A 18 -10.89 -6.08 -20.40
C GLN A 18 -9.67 -6.73 -19.73
N LYS A 19 -8.60 -5.95 -19.52
CA LYS A 19 -7.32 -6.47 -19.00
C LYS A 19 -7.18 -6.31 -17.49
N TYR A 20 -7.74 -5.25 -16.93
CA TYR A 20 -7.48 -4.84 -15.55
C TYR A 20 -8.75 -4.69 -14.70
N GLY A 21 -9.94 -4.95 -15.24
CA GLY A 21 -11.21 -4.75 -14.54
C GLY A 21 -11.30 -5.50 -13.20
N ASP A 22 -10.96 -6.78 -13.17
CA ASP A 22 -11.00 -7.59 -11.93
C ASP A 22 -9.97 -7.15 -10.90
N ALA A 23 -8.76 -6.82 -11.35
CA ALA A 23 -7.70 -6.29 -10.50
C ALA A 23 -8.09 -4.91 -9.93
N PHE A 24 -8.74 -4.07 -10.74
CA PHE A 24 -9.24 -2.76 -10.35
C PHE A 24 -10.31 -2.85 -9.28
N LYS A 25 -11.30 -3.74 -9.47
CA LYS A 25 -12.30 -4.04 -8.44
C LYS A 25 -11.64 -4.52 -7.15
N SER A 26 -10.73 -5.49 -7.25
CA SER A 26 -10.04 -6.06 -6.08
C SER A 26 -9.24 -5.00 -5.31
N ALA A 27 -8.60 -4.07 -6.01
CA ALA A 27 -7.87 -2.97 -5.36
C ALA A 27 -8.81 -1.96 -4.71
N CYS A 28 -9.97 -1.65 -5.31
CA CYS A 28 -10.98 -0.79 -4.68
C CYS A 28 -11.51 -1.43 -3.40
N ASP A 29 -11.85 -2.72 -3.44
CA ASP A 29 -12.32 -3.48 -2.27
C ASP A 29 -11.23 -3.55 -1.18
N ALA A 30 -9.97 -3.72 -1.56
CA ALA A 30 -8.84 -3.73 -0.63
C ALA A 30 -8.61 -2.35 0.02
N MET A 31 -8.74 -1.27 -0.75
CA MET A 31 -8.64 0.09 -0.23
C MET A 31 -9.75 0.39 0.78
N GLY A 32 -11.01 0.04 0.47
CA GLY A 32 -12.12 0.21 1.40
C GLY A 32 -11.88 -0.51 2.73
N LYS A 33 -11.43 -1.77 2.70
CA LYS A 33 -11.07 -2.53 3.90
C LYS A 33 -9.89 -1.92 4.66
N ALA A 34 -8.89 -1.42 3.95
CA ALA A 34 -7.74 -0.76 4.59
C ALA A 34 -8.19 0.50 5.34
N LEU A 35 -9.05 1.33 4.74
CA LEU A 35 -9.60 2.53 5.37
C LEU A 35 -10.48 2.19 6.59
N GLU A 36 -11.31 1.15 6.51
CA GLU A 36 -12.10 0.64 7.64
C GLU A 36 -11.19 0.27 8.83
N ILE A 37 -10.08 -0.42 8.57
CA ILE A 37 -9.09 -0.78 9.60
C ILE A 37 -8.40 0.46 10.15
N ILE A 38 -7.95 1.38 9.28
CA ILE A 38 -7.23 2.60 9.69
C ILE A 38 -8.11 3.49 10.58
N ARG A 39 -9.41 3.52 10.33
CA ARG A 39 -10.39 4.31 11.08
C ARG A 39 -10.98 3.57 12.29
N SER A 40 -10.51 2.35 12.62
CA SER A 40 -11.01 1.62 13.78
C SER A 40 -10.66 2.34 15.09
N PRO A 41 -11.50 2.26 16.15
CA PRO A 41 -11.35 3.02 17.40
C PRO A 41 -10.07 2.80 18.24
N ASP A 42 -9.09 2.07 17.73
CA ASP A 42 -7.83 1.73 18.39
C ASP A 42 -6.65 1.65 17.42
N PHE A 43 -6.84 2.06 16.16
CA PHE A 43 -5.78 1.97 15.16
C PHE A 43 -4.64 2.95 15.48
N ILE A 44 -4.95 4.19 15.85
CA ILE A 44 -3.94 5.23 16.09
C ILE A 44 -3.07 4.85 17.31
N ASP A 45 -3.71 4.51 18.42
CA ASP A 45 -3.02 4.26 19.69
C ASP A 45 -2.57 2.82 19.87
N ARG A 46 -3.08 1.89 19.04
CA ARG A 46 -2.75 0.46 19.06
C ARG A 46 -3.03 -0.22 20.39
N GLU A 47 -3.91 0.32 21.23
CA GLU A 47 -4.14 -0.15 22.61
C GLU A 47 -4.52 -1.64 22.67
N THR A 48 -5.37 -2.10 21.75
CA THR A 48 -5.79 -3.50 21.69
C THR A 48 -4.93 -4.37 20.76
N TRP A 49 -3.86 -3.82 20.16
CA TRP A 49 -3.06 -4.51 19.16
C TRP A 49 -1.81 -5.11 19.80
N LYS A 50 -1.53 -6.39 19.51
CA LYS A 50 -0.37 -7.10 20.04
C LYS A 50 0.92 -6.63 19.35
N VAL A 51 1.94 -6.23 20.11
CA VAL A 51 3.29 -5.97 19.58
C VAL A 51 3.92 -7.29 19.12
N VAL A 52 4.40 -7.30 17.88
CA VAL A 52 5.07 -8.46 17.23
C VAL A 52 6.58 -8.26 17.22
N SER A 53 7.03 -7.05 16.90
CA SER A 53 8.44 -6.69 16.81
C SER A 53 8.60 -5.20 17.12
N SER A 54 9.72 -4.84 17.73
CA SER A 54 10.08 -3.44 17.94
C SER A 54 11.58 -3.28 17.73
N ILE A 55 11.95 -2.36 16.85
CA ILE A 55 13.31 -1.86 16.63
C ILE A 55 13.33 -0.36 16.92
N ASP A 56 14.51 0.26 17.00
CA ASP A 56 14.69 1.63 17.52
C ASP A 56 13.75 2.70 16.92
N HIS A 57 13.30 2.54 15.68
CA HIS A 57 12.44 3.52 14.99
C HIS A 57 11.11 2.98 14.49
N VAL A 58 10.83 1.68 14.66
CA VAL A 58 9.62 1.02 14.13
C VAL A 58 9.11 0.01 15.13
N THR A 59 7.80 0.09 15.42
CA THR A 59 7.07 -0.95 16.15
C THR A 59 6.02 -1.58 15.24
N VAL A 60 6.04 -2.91 15.12
CA VAL A 60 5.07 -3.68 14.35
C VAL A 60 4.05 -4.29 15.29
N HIS A 61 2.79 -4.00 15.06
CA HIS A 61 1.64 -4.54 15.78
C HIS A 61 0.85 -5.52 14.92
N SER A 62 0.10 -6.40 15.58
CA SER A 62 -0.84 -7.32 14.95
C SER A 62 -2.19 -7.34 15.65
N LYS A 63 -3.24 -7.55 14.88
CA LYS A 63 -4.60 -7.77 15.38
C LYS A 63 -5.35 -8.66 14.40
N ASP A 64 -6.15 -9.57 14.93
CA ASP A 64 -7.04 -10.37 14.10
C ASP A 64 -8.34 -9.57 13.87
N ILE A 65 -8.65 -9.27 12.61
CA ILE A 65 -9.79 -8.45 12.19
C ILE A 65 -10.54 -9.24 11.11
N ASN A 66 -11.84 -9.49 11.30
CA ASN A 66 -12.69 -10.22 10.35
C ASN A 66 -12.10 -11.59 9.92
N GLY A 67 -11.45 -12.30 10.85
CA GLY A 67 -10.83 -13.60 10.60
C GLY A 67 -9.47 -13.56 9.89
N LEU A 68 -8.92 -12.39 9.61
CA LEU A 68 -7.60 -12.20 9.01
C LEU A 68 -6.65 -11.56 10.02
N ARG A 69 -5.38 -11.99 9.98
CA ARG A 69 -4.33 -11.34 10.77
C ARG A 69 -3.79 -10.12 10.06
N CYS A 70 -4.07 -8.94 10.60
CA CYS A 70 -3.55 -7.67 10.13
C CYS A 70 -2.25 -7.34 10.83
N PHE A 71 -1.29 -6.79 10.09
CA PHE A 71 -0.03 -6.25 10.62
C PHE A 71 0.05 -4.76 10.28
N ALA A 72 0.43 -3.94 11.24
CA ALA A 72 0.60 -2.50 11.07
C ALA A 72 1.91 -2.04 11.70
N ALA A 73 2.74 -1.33 10.94
CA ALA A 73 3.95 -0.69 11.44
C ALA A 73 3.63 0.75 11.87
N LYS A 74 4.17 1.17 13.02
CA LYS A 74 4.12 2.53 13.53
C LYS A 74 5.55 3.06 13.65
N THR A 75 5.78 4.26 13.12
CA THR A 75 7.06 4.95 13.13
C THR A 75 6.81 6.45 13.15
N ASN A 76 7.74 7.21 13.72
CA ASN A 76 7.77 8.67 13.64
C ASN A 76 8.93 9.04 12.72
N VAL A 77 8.65 9.88 11.73
CA VAL A 77 9.65 10.32 10.75
C VAL A 77 9.67 11.84 10.74
N ASP A 78 10.86 12.43 10.83
CA ASP A 78 11.06 13.89 10.81
C ASP A 78 11.01 14.45 9.38
N VAL A 79 9.97 14.08 8.62
CA VAL A 79 9.68 14.61 7.29
C VAL A 79 8.18 14.84 7.13
N PRO A 80 7.76 15.82 6.32
CA PRO A 80 6.34 16.03 6.03
C PRO A 80 5.70 14.80 5.36
N ALA A 81 4.45 14.50 5.72
CA ALA A 81 3.71 13.36 5.16
C ALA A 81 3.64 13.38 3.63
N TYR A 82 3.43 14.56 3.02
CA TYR A 82 3.40 14.70 1.56
C TYR A 82 4.71 14.25 0.90
N THR A 83 5.86 14.44 1.56
CA THR A 83 7.17 14.03 1.02
C THR A 83 7.27 12.50 0.97
N LEU A 84 6.77 11.81 1.99
CA LEU A 84 6.71 10.36 2.00
C LEU A 84 5.76 9.82 0.92
N CYS A 85 4.60 10.43 0.75
CA CYS A 85 3.66 10.09 -0.32
C CYS A 85 4.29 10.29 -1.70
N GLU A 86 4.95 11.43 -1.93
CA GLU A 86 5.62 11.73 -3.20
C GLU A 86 6.69 10.69 -3.55
N TRP A 87 7.53 10.33 -2.57
CA TRP A 87 8.57 9.32 -2.75
C TRP A 87 8.02 7.93 -3.05
N HIS A 88 6.98 7.50 -2.32
CA HIS A 88 6.42 6.14 -2.49
C HIS A 88 5.49 6.03 -3.71
N TRP A 89 4.81 7.11 -4.07
CA TRP A 89 3.83 7.12 -5.15
C TRP A 89 4.46 7.48 -6.50
N ASN A 90 5.02 8.69 -6.58
CA ASN A 90 5.50 9.31 -7.82
C ASN A 90 6.95 8.95 -8.13
N HIS A 91 7.75 8.62 -7.12
CA HIS A 91 9.14 8.18 -7.29
C HIS A 91 9.34 6.70 -6.93
N LEU A 92 8.38 5.83 -7.28
CA LEU A 92 8.46 4.40 -7.01
C LEU A 92 9.81 3.77 -7.43
N ALA A 93 10.42 4.23 -8.51
CA ALA A 93 11.70 3.73 -8.98
C ALA A 93 12.89 3.97 -8.02
N SER A 94 12.87 5.07 -7.26
CA SER A 94 13.91 5.39 -6.28
C SER A 94 13.65 4.74 -4.92
N VAL A 95 12.54 4.02 -4.72
CA VAL A 95 12.29 3.30 -3.46
C VAL A 95 13.37 2.25 -3.17
N ASN A 96 14.03 1.71 -4.21
CA ASN A 96 15.13 0.76 -4.06
C ASN A 96 16.37 1.39 -3.39
N ASP A 97 16.55 2.71 -3.50
CA ASP A 97 17.70 3.41 -2.92
C ASP A 97 17.65 3.39 -1.37
N PHE A 98 16.45 3.19 -0.82
CA PHE A 98 16.20 3.19 0.63
C PHE A 98 15.73 1.83 1.16
N LYS A 99 15.38 0.88 0.29
CA LYS A 99 14.79 -0.42 0.67
C LYS A 99 15.67 -1.59 0.23
N ASN A 100 16.51 -2.07 1.15
CA ASN A 100 17.42 -3.22 0.94
C ASN A 100 16.74 -4.56 0.58
N THR A 101 15.41 -4.65 0.65
CA THR A 101 14.65 -5.85 0.28
C THR A 101 14.14 -5.82 -1.16
N MET A 102 14.13 -4.66 -1.81
CA MET A 102 13.62 -4.45 -3.17
C MET A 102 14.79 -4.23 -4.13
N LYS A 103 14.80 -4.96 -5.24
CA LYS A 103 15.82 -4.89 -6.30
C LYS A 103 15.50 -3.85 -7.34
N SER A 104 14.25 -3.81 -7.75
CA SER A 104 13.76 -2.83 -8.70
C SER A 104 12.26 -2.66 -8.53
N SER A 105 11.78 -1.47 -8.86
CA SER A 105 10.36 -1.12 -8.85
C SER A 105 10.12 -0.03 -9.88
N TRP A 106 8.97 -0.03 -10.53
CA TRP A 106 8.57 1.04 -11.45
C TRP A 106 7.08 0.99 -11.74
N THR A 107 6.52 2.12 -12.17
CA THR A 107 5.16 2.17 -12.71
C THR A 107 5.16 1.57 -14.11
N ALA A 108 4.57 0.39 -14.26
CA ALA A 108 4.43 -0.30 -15.53
C ALA A 108 3.37 0.34 -16.43
N GLN A 109 2.28 0.84 -15.84
CA GLN A 109 1.20 1.50 -16.58
C GLN A 109 0.40 2.43 -15.66
N LYS A 110 0.28 3.71 -16.03
CA LYS A 110 -0.68 4.62 -15.39
C LYS A 110 -2.07 4.38 -15.98
N LEU A 111 -3.07 4.14 -15.12
CA LEU A 111 -4.45 3.83 -15.53
C LEU A 111 -5.40 5.04 -15.35
N SER A 112 -5.14 5.86 -14.33
CA SER A 112 -5.74 7.17 -14.07
C SER A 112 -4.78 8.02 -13.21
N ASP A 113 -5.22 9.19 -12.74
CA ASP A 113 -4.39 10.03 -11.86
C ASP A 113 -4.09 9.36 -10.52
N ASN A 114 -5.04 8.56 -10.00
CA ASN A 114 -4.95 7.92 -8.69
C ASN A 114 -4.77 6.39 -8.77
N ILE A 115 -4.60 5.84 -9.98
CA ILE A 115 -4.52 4.40 -10.19
C ILE A 115 -3.37 4.09 -11.12
N ASP A 116 -2.46 3.24 -10.66
CA ASP A 116 -1.40 2.72 -11.51
C ASP A 116 -1.08 1.24 -11.25
N LEU A 117 -0.45 0.63 -12.24
CA LEU A 117 0.09 -0.71 -12.17
C LEU A 117 1.59 -0.60 -11.86
N ALA A 118 1.99 -1.06 -10.70
CA ALA A 118 3.38 -1.16 -10.28
C ALA A 118 3.93 -2.55 -10.59
N HIS A 119 5.20 -2.58 -11.01
CA HIS A 119 6.01 -3.78 -11.02
C HIS A 119 7.04 -3.69 -9.90
N GLU A 120 7.18 -4.74 -9.11
CA GLU A 120 8.13 -4.79 -8.00
C GLU A 120 8.91 -6.12 -8.05
N TYR A 121 10.22 -6.03 -7.85
CA TYR A 121 11.14 -7.16 -7.79
C TYR A 121 11.87 -7.12 -6.46
N PHE A 122 11.94 -8.25 -5.75
CA PHE A 122 12.57 -8.35 -4.44
C PHE A 122 13.85 -9.20 -4.46
N TYR A 123 14.83 -8.84 -3.62
CA TYR A 123 16.11 -9.56 -3.49
C TYR A 123 16.02 -10.87 -2.69
N LYS A 124 15.07 -10.95 -1.77
CA LYS A 124 14.93 -12.04 -0.81
C LYS A 124 13.51 -12.59 -0.86
N ASN A 125 13.37 -13.90 -0.76
CA ASN A 125 12.06 -14.51 -0.52
C ASN A 125 11.62 -14.26 0.93
N SER A 126 10.37 -14.62 1.26
CA SER A 126 9.78 -14.49 2.61
C SER A 126 10.61 -15.12 3.73
N ASN A 127 11.58 -15.98 3.42
CA ASN A 127 12.38 -16.72 4.38
C ASN A 127 13.80 -16.13 4.55
N GLY A 128 14.08 -14.95 3.99
CA GLY A 128 15.36 -14.25 4.15
C GLY A 128 16.51 -14.81 3.30
N ASN A 129 16.27 -15.87 2.54
CA ASN A 129 17.25 -16.47 1.63
C ASN A 129 17.33 -15.67 0.32
N ALA A 130 18.54 -15.55 -0.24
CA ALA A 130 18.73 -15.06 -1.60
C ALA A 130 17.93 -15.96 -2.56
N SER A 131 16.94 -15.41 -3.25
CA SER A 131 16.11 -16.21 -4.14
C SER A 131 16.76 -16.29 -5.53
N ASN A 132 17.08 -17.50 -5.98
CA ASN A 132 17.41 -17.78 -7.38
C ASN A 132 16.16 -17.87 -8.28
N SER A 133 14.97 -17.74 -7.70
CA SER A 133 13.68 -17.65 -8.38
C SER A 133 13.01 -16.32 -8.03
N ALA A 134 12.75 -15.50 -9.04
CA ALA A 134 12.28 -14.12 -8.89
C ALA A 134 10.84 -14.05 -8.34
N PRO A 135 10.60 -13.44 -7.16
CA PRO A 135 9.28 -12.91 -6.87
C PRO A 135 9.02 -11.73 -7.82
N ARG A 136 8.18 -11.96 -8.83
CA ARG A 136 7.59 -10.92 -9.67
C ARG A 136 6.22 -10.61 -9.10
N SER A 137 6.02 -9.45 -8.49
CA SER A 137 4.67 -9.00 -8.14
C SER A 137 4.27 -7.86 -9.07
N PHE A 138 3.03 -7.95 -9.53
CA PHE A 138 2.30 -6.81 -10.07
C PHE A 138 1.33 -6.37 -8.99
N THR A 139 1.41 -5.09 -8.62
CA THR A 139 0.56 -4.50 -7.61
C THR A 139 -0.24 -3.39 -8.28
N LEU A 140 -1.57 -3.48 -8.20
CA LEU A 140 -2.40 -2.34 -8.57
C LEU A 140 -2.47 -1.41 -7.36
N ARG A 141 -2.03 -0.17 -7.53
CA ARG A 141 -2.02 0.82 -6.47
C ARG A 141 -3.17 1.80 -6.71
N ILE A 142 -3.89 2.12 -5.65
CA ILE A 142 -4.87 3.20 -5.62
C ILE A 142 -4.43 4.21 -4.56
N SER A 143 -4.36 5.50 -4.90
CA SER A 143 -4.16 6.57 -3.92
C SER A 143 -5.51 7.09 -3.44
N TYR A 144 -5.57 7.37 -2.14
CA TYR A 144 -6.69 8.04 -1.52
C TYR A 144 -6.11 9.19 -0.70
N ASP A 145 -6.52 10.40 -1.02
CA ASP A 145 -6.16 11.59 -0.26
C ASP A 145 -7.41 12.01 0.50
N ASP A 146 -7.37 12.01 1.83
CA ASP A 146 -8.47 12.59 2.63
C ASP A 146 -8.28 14.11 2.58
N ASP A 147 -8.84 14.72 1.54
CA ASP A 147 -8.97 16.18 1.40
C ASP A 147 -9.99 16.76 2.42
N ASP A 148 -10.09 16.17 3.60
CA ASP A 148 -10.80 16.71 4.74
C ASP A 148 -9.85 17.70 5.41
N GLY A 149 -9.87 18.95 4.94
CA GLY A 149 -9.02 20.04 5.39
C GLY A 149 -9.10 20.35 6.89
N GLN A 150 -8.48 19.51 7.72
CA GLN A 150 -8.19 19.77 9.11
C GLN A 150 -6.67 19.78 9.32
N ASN A 151 -6.16 21.01 9.45
CA ASN A 151 -4.90 21.34 10.09
C ASN A 151 -4.85 20.84 11.53
#